data_AF-A0A7G1I333-F1
#
_entry.id   AF-A0A7G1I333-F1
#
_cell.length_a   1.000
_cell.length_b   1.000
_cell.length_c   1.000
_cell.angle_alpha   90.00
_cell.angle_beta   90.00
_cell.angle_gamma   90.00
#
_symmetry.space_group_name_H-M   'P 1'
#
loop_
_entity.id
_entity.type
_entity.pdbx_description
1 polymer ?
#
loop_
_entity_poly.entity_id
_entity_poly.type
_entity_poly.pdbx_seq_one_letter_code
_entity_poly.pdbx_strand_id
1 'polypeptide(L)'
;MPPFFPQGSLAAPPPQTARELELRWAGLRAHNRWLADFCSLSPERRAGVGQILLGDLYEAVTEVAQIAKLGLRGGVLLPGVVPGTGIPALYAEHWEPLWAACEDTGVVVNHHGGNAGPTPTDGWGSSFAVWVYETHWWSHRALWHLIFSGALDRHPDLTVVFTEQSTGWISATLDSLDVAAVRFGRANSAIARFAGPTAGSLPLKPSQYWARQCYAGASFLRPVECAQRHRIGVDRIMWASDYPHLEGTAPYSREALRHTFSDVPADEVAAMVGERGRRLPLRPRGPRTAGRPNRTDRGRSRRAAGGRARRRDQHRLRA
;
A
#
# COMPACT_ATOMS: atom_id res chain seq x y z
N MET A 1 6.29 9.54 -19.07
CA MET A 1 7.39 8.60 -18.73
C MET A 1 8.50 9.40 -18.06
N PRO A 2 9.00 9.00 -16.88
CA PRO A 2 10.14 9.67 -16.28
C PRO A 2 11.39 9.51 -17.17
N PRO A 3 12.28 10.52 -17.23
CA PRO A 3 13.57 10.38 -17.88
C PRO A 3 14.35 9.16 -17.37
N PHE A 4 15.21 8.59 -18.21
CA PHE A 4 16.07 7.43 -17.89
C PHE A 4 15.35 6.10 -17.62
N PHE A 5 14.03 6.03 -17.81
CA PHE A 5 13.33 4.75 -17.88
C PHE A 5 13.26 4.26 -19.33
N PRO A 6 13.44 2.96 -19.58
CA PRO A 6 13.32 2.40 -20.92
C PRO A 6 11.86 2.41 -21.43
N GLN A 7 10.88 2.40 -20.51
CA GLN A 7 9.44 2.38 -20.78
C GLN A 7 8.69 3.08 -19.62
N GLY A 8 7.35 3.08 -19.64
CA GLY A 8 6.56 3.52 -18.47
C GLY A 8 7.02 2.81 -17.19
N SER A 9 7.06 3.52 -16.06
CA SER A 9 7.64 3.00 -14.81
C SER A 9 6.97 1.72 -14.31
N LEU A 10 5.69 1.51 -14.61
CA LEU A 10 4.93 0.28 -14.32
C LEU A 10 5.39 -0.93 -15.16
N ALA A 11 5.90 -0.70 -16.36
CA ALA A 11 6.34 -1.75 -17.29
C ALA A 11 7.87 -1.88 -17.35
N ALA A 12 8.61 -0.99 -16.68
CA ALA A 12 10.07 -0.99 -16.73
C ALA A 12 10.63 -2.15 -15.89
N PRO A 13 11.53 -2.99 -16.44
CA PRO A 13 12.21 -4.02 -15.66
C PRO A 13 13.07 -3.39 -14.56
N PRO A 14 13.42 -4.11 -13.49
CA PRO A 14 14.32 -3.59 -12.45
C PRO A 14 15.64 -3.06 -13.03
N PRO A 15 16.25 -2.02 -12.42
CA PRO A 15 17.57 -1.56 -12.85
C PRO A 15 18.61 -2.67 -12.67
N GLN A 16 19.52 -2.80 -13.62
CA GLN A 16 20.56 -3.83 -13.64
C GLN A 16 21.85 -3.38 -12.95
N THR A 17 22.05 -2.06 -12.80
CA THR A 17 23.26 -1.49 -12.19
C THR A 17 22.92 -0.39 -11.20
N ALA A 18 23.84 -0.11 -10.26
CA ALA A 18 23.71 1.01 -9.33
C ALA A 18 23.60 2.36 -10.05
N ARG A 19 24.35 2.54 -11.15
CA ARG A 19 24.28 3.77 -11.96
C ARG A 19 22.92 3.94 -12.63
N GLU A 20 22.34 2.85 -13.12
CA GLU A 20 21.00 2.90 -13.70
C GLU A 20 19.94 3.24 -12.64
N LEU A 21 20.04 2.65 -11.44
CA LEU A 21 19.17 2.98 -10.32
C LEU A 21 19.27 4.47 -9.95
N GLU A 22 20.49 5.01 -9.87
CA GLU A 22 20.74 6.44 -9.61
C GLU A 22 20.08 7.35 -10.66
N LEU A 23 20.24 7.02 -11.95
CA LEU A 23 19.62 7.78 -13.05
C LEU A 23 18.10 7.70 -13.02
N ARG A 24 17.53 6.51 -12.75
CA ARG A 24 16.08 6.34 -12.61
C ARG A 24 15.53 7.14 -11.43
N TRP A 25 16.23 7.22 -10.31
CA TRP A 25 15.86 8.11 -9.20
C TRP A 25 15.85 9.58 -9.63
N ALA A 26 16.86 10.05 -10.35
CA ALA A 26 16.92 11.42 -10.84
C ALA A 26 15.76 11.76 -11.79
N GLY A 27 15.46 10.86 -12.74
CA GLY A 27 14.36 11.01 -13.68
C GLY A 27 12.99 10.98 -13.01
N LEU A 28 12.78 10.04 -12.08
CA LEU A 28 11.56 9.94 -11.29
C LEU A 28 11.30 11.22 -10.47
N ARG A 29 12.32 11.76 -9.82
CA ARG A 29 12.22 13.03 -9.08
C ARG A 29 11.87 14.21 -9.98
N ALA A 30 12.46 14.27 -11.18
CA ALA A 30 12.10 15.26 -12.18
C ALA A 30 10.64 15.11 -12.63
N HIS A 31 10.18 13.86 -12.80
CA HIS A 31 8.80 13.57 -13.14
C HIS A 31 7.82 13.97 -12.02
N ASN A 32 8.13 13.69 -10.76
CA ASN A 32 7.28 14.07 -9.63
C ASN A 32 7.10 15.59 -9.54
N ARG A 33 8.16 16.38 -9.76
CA ARG A 33 8.07 17.85 -9.84
C ARG A 33 7.22 18.32 -11.01
N TRP A 34 7.47 17.78 -12.20
CA TRP A 34 6.64 18.07 -13.39
C TRP A 34 5.16 17.71 -13.16
N LEU A 35 4.89 16.58 -12.50
CA LEU A 35 3.53 16.15 -12.21
C LEU A 35 2.83 17.14 -11.26
N ALA A 36 3.56 17.65 -10.26
CA ALA A 36 3.04 18.68 -9.38
C ALA A 36 2.69 19.96 -10.17
N ASP A 37 3.58 20.42 -11.06
CA ASP A 37 3.33 21.56 -11.94
C ASP A 37 2.10 21.30 -12.84
N PHE A 38 2.01 20.12 -13.45
CA PHE A 38 0.89 19.73 -14.30
C PHE A 38 -0.45 19.69 -13.54
N CYS A 39 -0.45 19.17 -12.31
CA CYS A 39 -1.64 19.17 -11.46
C CYS A 39 -2.05 20.57 -11.02
N SER A 40 -1.08 21.48 -10.82
CA SER A 40 -1.34 22.87 -10.43
C SER A 40 -2.13 23.68 -11.46
N LEU A 41 -2.18 23.22 -12.72
CA LEU A 41 -2.96 23.84 -13.80
C LEU A 41 -4.48 23.62 -13.65
N SER A 42 -4.92 22.64 -12.85
CA SER A 42 -6.33 22.37 -12.55
C SER A 42 -6.44 21.57 -11.24
N PRO A 43 -6.08 22.17 -10.09
CA PRO A 43 -5.90 21.48 -8.82
C PRO A 43 -7.21 20.89 -8.27
N GLU A 44 -8.36 21.40 -8.70
CA GLU A 44 -9.69 20.91 -8.36
C GLU A 44 -10.09 19.64 -9.13
N ARG A 45 -9.42 19.36 -10.27
CA ARG A 45 -9.69 18.18 -11.11
C ARG A 45 -8.54 17.18 -11.17
N ARG A 46 -7.31 17.59 -10.84
CA ARG A 46 -6.10 16.77 -10.97
C ARG A 46 -5.52 16.46 -9.60
N ALA A 47 -5.28 15.17 -9.37
CA ALA A 47 -4.58 14.66 -8.20
C ALA A 47 -3.49 13.70 -8.70
N GLY A 48 -2.24 14.17 -8.70
CA GLY A 48 -1.11 13.39 -9.20
C GLY A 48 -0.68 12.32 -8.21
N VAL A 49 -0.32 11.14 -8.71
CA VAL A 49 0.30 10.07 -7.92
C VAL A 49 1.81 10.11 -8.15
N GLY A 50 2.56 10.50 -7.12
CA GLY A 50 4.01 10.55 -7.16
C GLY A 50 4.61 9.14 -7.20
N GLN A 51 5.72 8.97 -7.89
CA GLN A 51 6.36 7.67 -8.05
C GLN A 51 7.46 7.48 -7.02
N ILE A 52 7.70 6.24 -6.58
CA ILE A 52 8.86 5.82 -5.78
C ILE A 52 9.50 4.56 -6.39
N LEU A 53 10.71 4.21 -5.97
CA LEU A 53 11.36 2.92 -6.27
C LEU A 53 11.61 2.15 -4.98
N LEU A 54 11.60 0.82 -5.05
CA LEU A 54 11.85 -0.06 -3.91
C LEU A 54 13.30 -0.60 -3.87
N GLY A 55 14.16 -0.18 -4.79
CA GLY A 55 15.56 -0.63 -4.83
C GLY A 55 16.41 -0.09 -3.67
N ASP A 56 15.96 0.98 -3.01
CA ASP A 56 16.58 1.56 -1.83
C ASP A 56 15.48 2.10 -0.90
N LEU A 57 15.37 1.54 0.30
CA LEU A 57 14.34 1.91 1.28
C LEU A 57 14.49 3.36 1.76
N TYR A 58 15.72 3.82 1.98
CA TYR A 58 15.96 5.17 2.49
C TYR A 58 15.55 6.22 1.45
N GLU A 59 15.90 5.98 0.19
CA GLU A 59 15.47 6.85 -0.92
C GLU A 59 13.95 6.79 -1.11
N ALA A 60 13.32 5.62 -0.96
CA ALA A 60 11.87 5.47 -0.99
C ALA A 60 11.15 6.30 0.09
N VAL A 61 11.58 6.17 1.35
CA VAL A 61 11.05 6.93 2.49
C VAL A 61 11.26 8.43 2.30
N THR A 62 12.45 8.82 1.83
CA THR A 62 12.76 10.23 1.56
C THR A 62 11.83 10.78 0.48
N GLU A 63 11.60 10.04 -0.59
CA GLU A 63 10.74 10.47 -1.70
C GLU A 63 9.26 10.55 -1.28
N VAL A 64 8.76 9.66 -0.41
CA VAL A 64 7.42 9.79 0.19
C VAL A 64 7.23 11.16 0.83
N ALA A 65 8.20 11.60 1.64
CA ALA A 65 8.16 12.92 2.27
C ALA A 65 8.22 14.07 1.26
N GLN A 66 8.94 13.90 0.14
CA GLN A 66 8.96 14.90 -0.94
C GLN A 66 7.64 14.96 -1.71
N ILE A 67 7.03 13.81 -2.02
CA ILE A 67 5.71 13.74 -2.68
C ILE A 67 4.65 14.45 -1.83
N ALA A 68 4.68 14.25 -0.51
CA ALA A 68 3.83 14.98 0.42
C ALA A 68 4.06 16.51 0.37
N LYS A 69 5.33 16.95 0.36
CA LYS A 69 5.67 18.39 0.22
C LYS A 69 5.25 19.00 -1.10
N LEU A 70 5.30 18.22 -2.20
CA LEU A 70 4.83 18.63 -3.52
C LEU A 70 3.30 18.74 -3.61
N GLY A 71 2.55 18.30 -2.59
CA GLY A 71 1.10 18.36 -2.58
C GLY A 71 0.44 17.42 -3.59
N LEU A 72 1.11 16.33 -3.95
CA LEU A 72 0.60 15.31 -4.87
C LEU A 72 -0.51 14.49 -4.18
N ARG A 73 -1.73 15.02 -4.23
CA ARG A 73 -2.92 14.47 -3.53
C ARG A 73 -3.34 13.08 -4.02
N GLY A 74 -2.85 12.60 -5.16
CA GLY A 74 -3.08 11.22 -5.57
C GLY A 74 -2.31 10.23 -4.67
N GLY A 75 -1.28 10.68 -3.96
CA GLY A 75 -0.46 9.87 -3.07
C GLY A 75 0.77 9.32 -3.77
N VAL A 76 1.23 8.14 -3.35
CA VAL A 76 2.40 7.44 -3.88
C VAL A 76 2.00 6.23 -4.70
N LEU A 77 2.72 5.96 -5.78
CA LEU A 77 2.61 4.75 -6.56
C LEU A 77 3.54 3.71 -5.95
N LEU A 78 2.97 2.76 -5.21
CA LEU A 78 3.69 1.62 -4.65
C LEU A 78 3.98 0.60 -5.76
N PRO A 79 5.24 0.32 -6.09
CA PRO A 79 5.59 -0.71 -7.05
C PRO A 79 5.27 -2.11 -6.52
N GLY A 80 4.80 -2.99 -7.39
CA GLY A 80 4.78 -4.42 -7.12
C GLY A 80 6.20 -4.99 -7.03
N VAL A 81 6.37 -6.10 -6.30
CA VAL A 81 7.67 -6.76 -6.13
C VAL A 81 7.68 -8.08 -6.89
N VAL A 82 8.32 -8.08 -8.07
CA VAL A 82 8.48 -9.30 -8.87
C VAL A 82 9.41 -10.28 -8.13
N PRO A 83 9.04 -11.57 -7.99
CA PRO A 83 9.91 -12.56 -7.36
C PRO A 83 11.28 -12.67 -8.05
N GLY A 84 12.34 -12.90 -7.28
CA GLY A 84 13.69 -13.09 -7.82
C GLY A 84 14.46 -11.80 -8.13
N THR A 85 13.89 -10.62 -7.89
CA THR A 85 14.54 -9.31 -8.15
C THR A 85 15.50 -8.85 -7.07
N GLY A 86 15.63 -9.60 -5.96
CA GLY A 86 16.42 -9.20 -4.78
C GLY A 86 15.75 -8.14 -3.90
N ILE A 87 14.65 -7.53 -4.36
CA ILE A 87 13.83 -6.61 -3.56
C ILE A 87 12.98 -7.45 -2.57
N PRO A 88 13.00 -7.15 -1.26
CA PRO A 88 12.14 -7.85 -0.29
C PRO A 88 10.66 -7.75 -0.66
N ALA A 89 9.92 -8.85 -0.55
CA ALA A 89 8.47 -8.83 -0.76
C ALA A 89 7.78 -7.87 0.23
N LEU A 90 6.61 -7.34 -0.13
CA LEU A 90 5.89 -6.33 0.66
C LEU A 90 5.48 -6.78 2.08
N TYR A 91 5.51 -8.09 2.38
CA TYR A 91 5.26 -8.59 3.73
C TYR A 91 6.48 -8.50 4.65
N ALA A 92 7.67 -8.19 4.12
CA ALA A 92 8.89 -8.14 4.90
C ALA A 92 8.86 -6.96 5.90
N GLU A 93 9.28 -7.21 7.14
CA GLU A 93 9.38 -6.20 8.20
C GLU A 93 10.30 -5.03 7.83
N HIS A 94 11.22 -5.25 6.88
CA HIS A 94 12.07 -4.21 6.28
C HIS A 94 11.29 -2.99 5.80
N TRP A 95 10.02 -3.14 5.38
CA TRP A 95 9.20 -2.06 4.86
C TRP A 95 8.51 -1.20 5.92
N GLU A 96 8.66 -1.51 7.22
CA GLU A 96 8.04 -0.73 8.30
C GLU A 96 8.29 0.79 8.20
N PRO A 97 9.53 1.27 7.93
CA PRO A 97 9.77 2.71 7.79
C PRO A 97 9.00 3.35 6.62
N LEU A 98 8.73 2.59 5.56
CA LEU A 98 7.94 3.07 4.42
C LEU A 98 6.47 3.26 4.82
N TRP A 99 5.89 2.31 5.55
CA TRP A 99 4.51 2.39 6.03
C TRP A 99 4.32 3.53 7.03
N ALA A 100 5.26 3.67 7.98
CA ALA A 100 5.28 4.79 8.92
C ALA A 100 5.36 6.14 8.20
N ALA A 101 6.25 6.28 7.21
CA ALA A 101 6.36 7.52 6.44
C ALA A 101 5.08 7.86 5.67
N CYS A 102 4.41 6.86 5.08
CA CYS A 102 3.15 7.07 4.38
C CYS A 102 2.04 7.51 5.33
N GLU A 103 1.91 6.87 6.51
CA GLU A 103 0.93 7.23 7.52
C GLU A 103 1.20 8.63 8.12
N ASP A 104 2.45 8.91 8.51
CA ASP A 104 2.86 10.18 9.12
C ASP A 104 2.62 11.38 8.19
N THR A 105 2.85 11.19 6.89
CA THR A 105 2.61 12.23 5.88
C THR A 105 1.15 12.29 5.41
N GLY A 106 0.34 11.28 5.74
CA GLY A 106 -1.04 11.14 5.28
C GLY A 106 -1.16 10.92 3.77
N VAL A 107 -0.10 10.45 3.10
CA VAL A 107 -0.18 10.13 1.67
C VAL A 107 -0.90 8.81 1.45
N VAL A 108 -1.62 8.74 0.34
CA VAL A 108 -2.35 7.54 -0.08
C VAL A 108 -1.38 6.58 -0.76
N VAL A 109 -1.41 5.30 -0.40
CA VAL A 109 -0.62 4.27 -1.07
C VAL A 109 -1.45 3.68 -2.21
N ASN A 110 -1.07 3.93 -3.46
CA ASN A 110 -1.72 3.34 -4.63
C ASN A 110 -0.90 2.17 -5.14
N HIS A 111 -1.46 0.97 -5.08
CA HIS A 111 -0.91 -0.20 -5.73
C HIS A 111 -1.64 -0.44 -7.05
N HIS A 112 -0.93 -0.35 -8.16
CA HIS A 112 -1.49 -0.48 -9.49
C HIS A 112 -1.32 -1.91 -10.03
N GLY A 113 -2.26 -2.38 -10.85
CA GLY A 113 -2.11 -3.62 -11.59
C GLY A 113 -0.93 -3.62 -12.57
N GLY A 114 -0.53 -4.79 -13.06
CA GLY A 114 0.37 -4.91 -14.21
C GLY A 114 1.88 -5.00 -13.91
N ASN A 115 2.34 -4.59 -12.71
CA ASN A 115 3.77 -4.44 -12.42
C ASN A 115 4.34 -5.45 -11.40
N ALA A 116 3.51 -6.34 -10.87
CA ALA A 116 3.89 -7.19 -9.74
C ALA A 116 4.35 -8.59 -10.15
N GLY A 117 4.06 -9.04 -11.37
CA GLY A 117 4.36 -10.38 -11.86
C GLY A 117 5.55 -10.43 -12.82
N PRO A 118 6.13 -11.63 -13.06
CA PRO A 118 7.14 -11.80 -14.09
C PRO A 118 6.54 -11.51 -15.48
N THR A 119 7.34 -10.94 -16.38
CA THR A 119 6.97 -10.77 -17.79
C THR A 119 7.34 -12.04 -18.57
N PRO A 120 6.48 -12.57 -19.46
CA PRO A 120 6.82 -13.76 -20.24
C PRO A 120 7.89 -13.45 -21.28
N THR A 121 8.89 -14.34 -21.39
CA THR A 121 10.02 -14.19 -22.32
C THR A 121 10.31 -15.47 -23.11
N ASP A 122 9.42 -16.45 -23.06
CA ASP A 122 9.61 -17.80 -23.64
C ASP A 122 9.23 -17.90 -25.12
N GLY A 123 8.51 -16.91 -25.66
CA GLY A 123 8.18 -16.80 -27.08
C GLY A 123 7.01 -17.66 -27.55
N TRP A 124 6.29 -18.34 -26.64
CA TRP A 124 5.08 -19.08 -27.03
C TRP A 124 3.93 -18.12 -27.32
N GLY A 125 3.14 -18.41 -28.36
CA GLY A 125 2.07 -17.51 -28.82
C GLY A 125 0.97 -17.25 -27.78
N SER A 126 0.79 -18.14 -26.80
CA SER A 126 -0.21 -18.00 -25.73
C SER A 126 0.30 -17.28 -24.48
N SER A 127 1.61 -17.06 -24.33
CA SER A 127 2.21 -16.62 -23.06
C SER A 127 1.69 -15.26 -22.60
N PHE A 128 1.50 -14.31 -23.51
CA PHE A 128 0.92 -13.02 -23.16
C PHE A 128 -0.56 -13.11 -22.75
N ALA A 129 -1.35 -13.98 -23.37
CA ALA A 129 -2.74 -14.18 -22.98
C ALA A 129 -2.85 -14.76 -21.56
N VAL A 130 -1.98 -15.70 -21.20
CA VAL A 130 -1.88 -16.24 -19.84
C VAL A 130 -1.45 -15.13 -18.86
N TRP A 131 -0.42 -14.37 -19.21
CA TRP A 131 0.09 -13.28 -18.39
C TRP A 131 -0.94 -12.20 -18.08
N VAL A 132 -1.80 -11.82 -19.04
CA VAL A 132 -2.89 -10.85 -18.81
C VAL A 132 -3.83 -11.31 -17.69
N TYR A 133 -4.06 -12.61 -17.54
CA TYR A 133 -4.84 -13.15 -16.43
C TYR A 133 -4.04 -13.26 -15.13
N GLU A 134 -2.79 -13.70 -15.19
CA GLU A 134 -1.95 -13.89 -14.00
C GLU A 134 -1.50 -12.58 -13.36
N THR A 135 -1.30 -11.51 -14.14
CA THR A 135 -0.83 -10.22 -13.63
C THR A 135 -1.79 -9.62 -12.59
N HIS A 136 -3.09 -9.92 -12.71
CA HIS A 136 -4.10 -9.59 -11.71
C HIS A 136 -3.80 -10.29 -10.38
N TRP A 137 -3.64 -11.61 -10.40
CA TRP A 137 -3.34 -12.39 -9.19
C TRP A 137 -2.03 -11.92 -8.53
N TRP A 138 -0.99 -11.67 -9.33
CA TRP A 138 0.28 -11.14 -8.85
C TRP A 138 0.14 -9.77 -8.20
N SER A 139 -0.83 -8.96 -8.63
CA SER A 139 -1.09 -7.63 -8.06
C SER A 139 -1.94 -7.70 -6.79
N HIS A 140 -2.94 -8.59 -6.76
CA HIS A 140 -3.85 -8.78 -5.62
C HIS A 140 -3.11 -9.13 -4.33
N ARG A 141 -1.95 -9.79 -4.45
CA ARG A 141 -1.18 -10.23 -3.29
C ARG A 141 -0.69 -9.14 -2.36
N ALA A 142 -0.57 -7.92 -2.86
CA ALA A 142 -0.25 -6.78 -2.03
C ALA A 142 -1.23 -6.65 -0.85
N LEU A 143 -2.52 -6.99 -1.02
CA LEU A 143 -3.50 -6.97 0.07
C LEU A 143 -3.12 -7.92 1.21
N TRP A 144 -2.94 -9.21 0.93
CA TRP A 144 -2.64 -10.16 2.01
C TRP A 144 -1.20 -10.06 2.50
N HIS A 145 -0.28 -9.52 1.71
CA HIS A 145 1.05 -9.14 2.19
C HIS A 145 0.96 -8.08 3.29
N LEU A 146 0.20 -7.00 3.07
CA LEU A 146 0.04 -5.90 4.03
C LEU A 146 -0.78 -6.31 5.26
N ILE A 147 -1.77 -7.18 5.10
CA ILE A 147 -2.57 -7.71 6.21
C ILE A 147 -1.73 -8.64 7.09
N PHE A 148 -1.12 -9.68 6.51
CA PHE A 148 -0.44 -10.71 7.31
C PHE A 148 0.94 -10.29 7.83
N SER A 149 1.56 -9.25 7.23
CA SER A 149 2.74 -8.60 7.84
C SER A 149 2.38 -7.71 9.04
N GLY A 150 1.09 -7.45 9.27
CA GLY A 150 0.60 -6.55 10.30
C GLY A 150 0.83 -5.06 9.96
N ALA A 151 1.24 -4.71 8.74
CA ALA A 151 1.42 -3.32 8.33
C ALA A 151 0.13 -2.51 8.50
N LEU A 152 -1.00 -3.05 8.02
CA LEU A 152 -2.30 -2.36 8.18
C LEU A 152 -2.74 -2.27 9.64
N ASP A 153 -2.28 -3.17 10.51
CA ASP A 153 -2.61 -3.15 11.94
C ASP A 153 -1.82 -2.08 12.69
N ARG A 154 -0.50 -2.05 12.47
CA ARG A 154 0.41 -1.06 13.07
C ARG A 154 0.15 0.36 12.58
N HIS A 155 -0.35 0.51 11.35
CA HIS A 155 -0.67 1.79 10.73
C HIS A 155 -2.17 1.94 10.43
N PRO A 156 -3.04 2.12 11.46
CA PRO A 156 -4.48 2.15 11.27
C PRO A 156 -5.00 3.36 10.48
N ASP A 157 -4.21 4.42 10.33
CA ASP A 157 -4.56 5.61 9.54
C ASP A 157 -4.00 5.56 8.10
N LEU A 158 -3.21 4.53 7.74
CA LEU A 158 -2.69 4.34 6.39
C LEU A 158 -3.82 4.07 5.40
N THR A 159 -3.88 4.81 4.30
CA THR A 159 -4.88 4.56 3.24
C THR A 159 -4.26 3.84 2.07
N VAL A 160 -4.84 2.70 1.65
CA VAL A 160 -4.34 1.90 0.52
C VAL A 160 -5.41 1.76 -0.57
N VAL A 161 -5.03 2.01 -1.82
CA VAL A 161 -5.91 1.90 -3.00
C VAL A 161 -5.34 0.85 -3.96
N PHE A 162 -6.17 -0.09 -4.37
CA PHE A 162 -5.85 -1.10 -5.37
C PHE A 162 -6.47 -0.67 -6.70
N THR A 163 -5.64 -0.18 -7.62
CA THR A 163 -6.08 0.46 -8.87
C THR A 163 -5.84 -0.46 -10.07
N GLU A 164 -6.79 -0.51 -11.00
CA GLU A 164 -6.69 -1.29 -12.25
C GLU A 164 -6.42 -2.78 -12.01
N GLN A 165 -7.11 -3.36 -11.00
CA GLN A 165 -6.95 -4.77 -10.62
C GLN A 165 -8.25 -5.54 -10.70
N SER A 166 -9.28 -5.00 -11.36
CA SER A 166 -10.68 -5.43 -11.24
C SER A 166 -11.18 -5.35 -9.78
N THR A 167 -12.47 -5.52 -9.56
CA THR A 167 -13.04 -5.58 -8.19
C THR A 167 -13.68 -6.92 -7.85
N GLY A 168 -13.91 -7.78 -8.84
CA GLY A 168 -14.57 -9.09 -8.65
C GLY A 168 -13.82 -10.06 -7.73
N TRP A 169 -12.50 -9.92 -7.58
CA TRP A 169 -11.69 -10.78 -6.70
C TRP A 169 -11.89 -10.50 -5.21
N ILE A 170 -12.20 -9.25 -4.85
CA ILE A 170 -12.08 -8.73 -3.48
C ILE A 170 -12.94 -9.53 -2.51
N SER A 171 -14.23 -9.71 -2.83
CA SER A 171 -15.19 -10.33 -1.90
C SER A 171 -14.80 -11.75 -1.54
N ALA A 172 -14.52 -12.59 -2.53
CA ALA A 172 -14.13 -13.99 -2.30
C ALA A 172 -12.78 -14.10 -1.59
N THR A 173 -11.83 -13.21 -1.93
CA THR A 173 -10.54 -13.17 -1.24
C THR A 173 -10.69 -12.78 0.24
N LEU A 174 -11.49 -11.77 0.57
CA LEU A 174 -11.72 -11.39 1.97
C LEU A 174 -12.37 -12.52 2.77
N ASP A 175 -13.37 -13.21 2.21
CA ASP A 175 -13.97 -14.39 2.86
C ASP A 175 -12.93 -15.48 3.15
N SER A 176 -12.08 -15.78 2.17
CA SER A 176 -11.01 -16.76 2.30
C SER A 176 -9.95 -16.34 3.34
N LEU A 177 -9.57 -15.06 3.35
CA LEU A 177 -8.58 -14.53 4.28
C LEU A 177 -9.13 -14.53 5.72
N ASP A 178 -10.39 -14.18 5.93
CA ASP A 178 -11.04 -14.23 7.25
C ASP A 178 -11.04 -15.65 7.82
N VAL A 179 -11.35 -16.65 6.99
CA VAL A 179 -11.24 -18.07 7.37
C VAL A 179 -9.80 -18.44 7.70
N ALA A 180 -8.83 -17.99 6.90
CA ALA A 180 -7.41 -18.26 7.15
C ALA A 180 -6.94 -17.65 8.48
N ALA A 181 -7.27 -16.38 8.75
CA ALA A 181 -6.91 -15.67 9.98
C ALA A 181 -7.46 -16.37 11.23
N VAL A 182 -8.73 -16.79 11.21
CA VAL A 182 -9.32 -17.57 12.31
C VAL A 182 -8.58 -18.90 12.50
N ARG A 183 -8.18 -19.55 11.42
CA ARG A 183 -7.44 -20.82 11.48
C ARG A 183 -5.98 -20.65 11.88
N PHE A 184 -5.38 -19.49 11.66
CA PHE A 184 -4.02 -19.16 12.10
C PHE A 184 -3.95 -19.01 13.63
N GLY A 185 -4.95 -18.38 14.25
CA GLY A 185 -5.01 -18.20 15.71
C GLY A 185 -5.46 -19.43 16.52
N ARG A 186 -5.80 -20.56 15.86
CA ARG A 186 -6.29 -21.78 16.53
C ARG A 186 -5.18 -22.80 16.74
N ALA A 187 -4.81 -23.07 17.99
CA ALA A 187 -3.74 -24.01 18.35
C ALA A 187 -3.85 -25.40 17.68
N ASN A 188 -5.07 -25.94 17.53
CA ASN A 188 -5.32 -27.26 16.93
C ASN A 188 -5.56 -27.23 15.41
N SER A 189 -5.17 -26.15 14.73
CA SER A 189 -5.32 -26.01 13.28
C SER A 189 -4.01 -26.33 12.57
N ALA A 190 -4.06 -27.21 11.57
CA ALA A 190 -2.88 -27.58 10.79
C ALA A 190 -2.21 -26.39 10.08
N ILE A 191 -2.93 -25.29 9.87
CA ILE A 191 -2.39 -24.08 9.24
C ILE A 191 -1.77 -23.10 10.24
N ALA A 192 -2.05 -23.24 11.55
CA ALA A 192 -1.51 -22.34 12.58
C ALA A 192 0.02 -22.36 12.66
N ARG A 193 0.65 -23.50 12.36
CA ARG A 193 2.13 -23.61 12.24
C ARG A 193 2.73 -22.75 11.13
N PHE A 194 1.94 -22.31 10.15
CA PHE A 194 2.39 -21.45 9.05
C PHE A 194 2.07 -19.97 9.28
N ALA A 195 1.35 -19.63 10.36
CA ALA A 195 0.93 -18.26 10.64
C ALA A 195 2.08 -17.31 10.96
N GLY A 196 3.18 -17.85 11.51
CA GLY A 196 4.19 -17.03 12.16
C GLY A 196 3.62 -16.22 13.34
N PRO A 197 4.44 -15.36 13.96
CA PRO A 197 4.03 -14.58 15.14
C PRO A 197 2.95 -13.54 14.81
N THR A 198 3.01 -12.94 13.62
CA THR A 198 2.14 -11.82 13.24
C THR A 198 0.76 -12.28 12.75
N ALA A 199 0.69 -13.13 11.71
CA ALA A 199 -0.61 -13.50 11.14
C ALA A 199 -1.50 -14.30 12.11
N GLY A 200 -0.90 -14.99 13.09
CA GLY A 200 -1.61 -15.75 14.12
C GLY A 200 -2.19 -14.90 15.25
N SER A 201 -1.81 -13.62 15.34
CA SER A 201 -2.18 -12.73 16.45
C SER A 201 -2.88 -11.44 16.01
N LEU A 202 -3.32 -11.35 14.75
CA LEU A 202 -4.01 -10.17 14.22
C LEU A 202 -5.28 -9.86 15.04
N PRO A 203 -5.44 -8.62 15.54
CA PRO A 203 -6.60 -8.24 16.35
C PRO A 203 -7.89 -8.11 15.54
N LEU A 204 -7.80 -7.73 14.26
CA LEU A 204 -8.94 -7.63 13.35
C LEU A 204 -8.92 -8.73 12.29
N LYS A 205 -10.10 -9.05 11.77
CA LYS A 205 -10.24 -9.87 10.57
C LYS A 205 -9.70 -9.11 9.34
N PRO A 206 -9.14 -9.81 8.34
CA PRO A 206 -8.80 -9.25 7.03
C PRO A 206 -9.87 -8.34 6.41
N SER A 207 -11.14 -8.75 6.44
CA SER A 207 -12.29 -7.95 5.98
C SER A 207 -12.47 -6.63 6.75
N GLN A 208 -12.13 -6.61 8.03
CA GLN A 208 -12.20 -5.41 8.87
C GLN A 208 -11.03 -4.46 8.59
N TYR A 209 -9.83 -4.95 8.26
CA TYR A 209 -8.76 -4.09 7.77
C TYR A 209 -9.12 -3.44 6.43
N TRP A 210 -9.69 -4.23 5.50
CA TRP A 210 -10.22 -3.69 4.24
C TRP A 210 -11.24 -2.59 4.49
N ALA A 211 -12.26 -2.89 5.30
CA ALA A 211 -13.31 -1.94 5.65
C ALA A 211 -12.76 -0.69 6.36
N ARG A 212 -11.67 -0.80 7.13
CA ARG A 212 -11.04 0.36 7.79
C ARG A 212 -10.35 1.27 6.80
N GLN A 213 -9.54 0.73 5.89
CA GLN A 213 -8.49 1.54 5.26
C GLN A 213 -8.09 1.18 3.82
N CYS A 214 -8.77 0.21 3.18
CA CYS A 214 -8.49 -0.17 1.79
C CYS A 214 -9.60 0.29 0.83
N TYR A 215 -9.23 0.56 -0.42
CA TYR A 215 -10.16 1.01 -1.45
C TYR A 215 -9.83 0.36 -2.80
N ALA A 216 -10.83 0.28 -3.67
CA ALA A 216 -10.69 -0.17 -5.04
C ALA A 216 -10.77 1.00 -6.02
N GLY A 217 -9.70 1.23 -6.79
CA GLY A 217 -9.72 2.04 -8.01
C GLY A 217 -10.27 1.18 -9.15
N ALA A 218 -11.59 1.20 -9.32
CA ALA A 218 -12.36 0.36 -10.20
C ALA A 218 -12.35 0.87 -11.65
N SER A 219 -11.23 0.66 -12.34
CA SER A 219 -11.08 0.88 -13.78
C SER A 219 -12.12 0.08 -14.57
N PHE A 220 -12.82 0.74 -15.51
CA PHE A 220 -13.79 0.14 -16.44
C PHE A 220 -14.72 -0.90 -15.77
N LEU A 221 -15.21 -0.57 -14.57
CA LEU A 221 -16.04 -1.44 -13.73
C LEU A 221 -17.19 -2.08 -14.53
N ARG A 222 -17.31 -3.41 -14.51
CA ARG A 222 -18.35 -4.15 -15.24
C ARG A 222 -19.61 -4.38 -14.39
N PRO A 223 -20.79 -4.64 -15.00
CA PRO A 223 -22.03 -4.93 -14.25
C PRO A 223 -21.89 -6.09 -13.25
N VAL A 224 -21.22 -7.18 -13.64
CA VAL A 224 -20.98 -8.35 -12.78
C VAL A 224 -20.17 -8.01 -11.52
N GLU A 225 -19.26 -7.05 -11.64
CA GLU A 225 -18.45 -6.57 -10.53
C GLU A 225 -19.23 -5.59 -9.65
N CYS A 226 -19.98 -4.69 -10.28
CA CYS A 226 -20.88 -3.76 -9.58
C CYS A 226 -21.96 -4.49 -8.77
N ALA A 227 -22.38 -5.69 -9.19
CA ALA A 227 -23.28 -6.54 -8.41
C ALA A 227 -22.68 -6.94 -7.04
N GLN A 228 -21.35 -6.95 -6.89
CA GLN A 228 -20.65 -7.28 -5.63
C GLN A 228 -20.39 -6.07 -4.73
N ARG A 229 -20.79 -4.85 -5.12
CA ARG A 229 -20.48 -3.61 -4.41
C ARG A 229 -20.82 -3.61 -2.92
N HIS A 230 -21.90 -4.28 -2.52
CA HIS A 230 -22.31 -4.36 -1.11
C HIS A 230 -21.37 -5.22 -0.27
N ARG A 231 -20.80 -6.27 -0.85
CA ARG A 231 -19.81 -7.13 -0.18
C ARG A 231 -18.43 -6.44 -0.10
N ILE A 232 -18.10 -5.64 -1.11
CA ILE A 232 -16.85 -4.85 -1.15
C ILE A 232 -16.95 -3.61 -0.25
N GLY A 233 -18.17 -3.08 -0.09
CA GLY A 233 -18.46 -1.75 0.43
C GLY A 233 -18.63 -0.76 -0.72
N VAL A 234 -19.85 -0.27 -0.92
CA VAL A 234 -20.16 0.78 -1.94
C VAL A 234 -19.24 1.98 -1.76
N ASP A 235 -18.96 2.30 -0.51
CA ASP A 235 -18.15 3.42 -0.08
C ASP A 235 -16.63 3.08 -0.08
N ARG A 236 -16.24 1.90 -0.56
CA ARG A 236 -14.84 1.47 -0.77
C ARG A 236 -14.48 1.38 -2.26
N ILE A 237 -15.42 1.65 -3.16
CA ILE A 237 -15.24 1.62 -4.61
C ILE A 237 -15.13 3.04 -5.16
N MET A 238 -14.15 3.25 -6.04
CA MET A 238 -13.97 4.49 -6.80
C MET A 238 -13.87 4.15 -8.28
N TRP A 239 -14.88 4.52 -9.07
CA TRP A 239 -14.88 4.28 -10.52
C TRP A 239 -13.76 5.07 -11.20
N ALA A 240 -13.11 4.44 -12.19
CA ALA A 240 -12.12 5.10 -13.03
C ALA A 240 -12.34 4.73 -14.50
N SER A 241 -12.04 5.67 -15.40
CA SER A 241 -12.17 5.46 -16.85
C SER A 241 -11.00 4.69 -17.46
N ASP A 242 -9.87 4.68 -16.76
CA ASP A 242 -8.55 4.24 -17.22
C ASP A 242 -8.08 4.90 -18.53
N TYR A 243 -8.21 6.22 -18.60
CA TYR A 243 -7.74 6.96 -19.77
C TYR A 243 -6.20 7.12 -19.71
N PRO A 244 -5.46 6.90 -20.82
CA PRO A 244 -5.92 6.71 -22.20
C PRO A 244 -5.84 5.28 -22.72
N HIS A 245 -5.87 4.27 -21.84
CA HIS A 245 -5.70 2.87 -22.21
C HIS A 245 -6.81 2.37 -23.16
N LEU A 246 -6.49 1.39 -24.02
CA LEU A 246 -7.41 0.87 -25.04
C LEU A 246 -8.53 0.05 -24.43
N GLU A 247 -8.24 -0.65 -23.34
CA GLU A 247 -9.18 -1.35 -22.47
C GLU A 247 -10.08 -0.39 -21.67
N GLY A 248 -9.68 0.87 -21.58
CA GLY A 248 -10.40 1.93 -20.89
C GLY A 248 -11.76 2.24 -21.53
N THR A 249 -12.49 3.16 -20.91
CA THR A 249 -13.86 3.50 -21.34
C THR A 249 -13.92 4.67 -22.32
N ALA A 250 -12.85 5.43 -22.50
CA ALA A 250 -12.86 6.59 -23.39
C ALA A 250 -12.89 6.15 -24.87
N PRO A 251 -13.65 6.83 -25.76
CA PRO A 251 -14.48 8.03 -25.54
C PRO A 251 -15.91 7.74 -25.03
N TYR A 252 -16.28 6.48 -24.83
CA TYR A 252 -17.64 6.02 -24.48
C TYR A 252 -17.89 5.89 -22.96
N SER A 253 -17.27 6.74 -22.15
CA SER A 253 -17.37 6.63 -20.68
C SER A 253 -18.81 6.81 -20.18
N ARG A 254 -19.65 7.60 -20.86
CA ARG A 254 -21.05 7.79 -20.47
C ARG A 254 -21.87 6.52 -20.71
N GLU A 255 -21.64 5.85 -21.83
CA GLU A 255 -22.27 4.59 -22.20
C GLU A 255 -21.83 3.48 -21.26
N ALA A 256 -20.53 3.41 -20.95
CA ALA A 256 -19.99 2.47 -19.97
C ALA A 256 -20.64 2.65 -18.58
N LEU A 257 -20.73 3.90 -18.09
CA LEU A 257 -21.41 4.20 -16.82
C LEU A 257 -22.89 3.75 -16.84
N ARG A 258 -23.63 4.03 -17.92
CA ARG A 258 -25.02 3.59 -18.06
C ARG A 258 -25.16 2.07 -18.09
N HIS A 259 -24.24 1.39 -18.75
CA HIS A 259 -24.24 -0.07 -18.83
C HIS A 259 -23.98 -0.70 -17.45
N THR A 260 -23.00 -0.17 -16.70
CA THR A 260 -22.62 -0.71 -15.39
C THR A 260 -23.64 -0.39 -14.30
N PHE A 261 -24.25 0.79 -14.33
CA PHE A 261 -25.08 1.32 -13.25
C PHE A 261 -26.58 1.41 -13.57
N SER A 262 -27.07 0.73 -14.62
CA SER A 262 -28.46 0.82 -15.09
C SER A 262 -29.50 0.63 -14.00
N ASP A 263 -29.24 -0.30 -13.07
CA ASP A 263 -30.15 -0.70 -12.00
C ASP A 263 -29.60 -0.37 -10.59
N VAL A 264 -28.67 0.59 -10.51
CA VAL A 264 -28.02 0.98 -9.25
C VAL A 264 -28.62 2.29 -8.73
N PRO A 265 -29.01 2.36 -7.44
CA PRO A 265 -29.51 3.59 -6.83
C PRO A 265 -28.57 4.79 -7.03
N ALA A 266 -29.14 5.96 -7.32
CA ALA A 266 -28.36 7.14 -7.71
C ALA A 266 -27.37 7.62 -6.63
N ASP A 267 -27.71 7.45 -5.36
CA ASP A 267 -26.85 7.74 -4.21
C ASP A 267 -25.64 6.81 -4.15
N GLU A 268 -25.82 5.52 -4.42
CA GLU A 268 -24.71 4.56 -4.51
C GLU A 268 -23.81 4.85 -5.72
N VAL A 269 -24.39 5.22 -6.87
CA VAL A 269 -23.61 5.63 -8.06
C VAL A 269 -22.79 6.89 -7.75
N ALA A 270 -23.39 7.89 -7.10
CA ALA A 270 -22.70 9.12 -6.72
C ALA A 270 -21.51 8.86 -5.77
N ALA A 271 -21.71 7.95 -4.80
CA ALA A 271 -20.66 7.51 -3.88
C ALA A 271 -19.46 6.92 -4.64
N MET A 272 -19.71 6.05 -5.63
CA MET A 272 -18.66 5.37 -6.39
C MET A 272 -17.99 6.24 -7.46
N VAL A 273 -18.72 7.13 -8.13
CA VAL A 273 -18.20 7.87 -9.31
C VAL A 273 -17.55 9.21 -8.97
N GLY A 274 -17.91 9.85 -7.86
CA GLY A 274 -17.46 11.24 -7.62
C GLY A 274 -17.20 11.65 -6.18
N GLU A 275 -18.01 11.18 -5.22
CA GLU A 275 -17.90 11.71 -3.86
C GLU A 275 -16.70 11.15 -3.09
N ARG A 276 -16.40 9.86 -3.24
CA ARG A 276 -15.33 9.21 -2.46
C ARG A 276 -13.93 9.65 -2.89
N GLY A 277 -13.66 9.71 -4.19
CA GLY A 277 -12.37 10.13 -4.72
C GLY A 277 -11.99 11.57 -4.32
N ARG A 278 -12.99 12.44 -4.06
CA ARG A 278 -12.78 13.80 -3.53
C ARG A 278 -12.57 13.85 -2.02
N ARG A 279 -13.01 12.81 -1.29
CA ARG A 279 -13.11 12.77 0.19
C ARG A 279 -12.17 11.77 0.85
N LEU A 280 -11.28 11.09 0.12
CA LEU A 280 -10.15 10.39 0.76
C LEU A 280 -9.48 11.38 1.74
N PRO A 281 -9.04 10.95 2.93
CA PRO A 281 -8.44 11.85 3.91
C PRO A 281 -7.10 12.39 3.38
N LEU A 282 -7.16 13.41 2.54
CA LEU A 282 -6.04 14.04 1.85
C LEU A 282 -5.39 15.15 2.69
N ARG A 283 -5.56 15.12 4.01
CA ARG A 283 -5.00 16.14 4.90
C ARG A 283 -3.70 15.62 5.50
N PRO A 284 -2.55 16.24 5.18
CA PRO A 284 -1.33 16.04 5.95
C PRO A 284 -1.66 16.40 7.41
N ARG A 285 -1.60 15.43 8.31
CA ARG A 285 -1.62 15.73 9.73
C ARG A 285 -0.21 16.22 10.06
N GLY A 286 -0.10 17.43 10.63
CA GLY A 286 1.19 17.92 11.11
C GLY A 286 1.84 16.91 12.06
N PRO A 287 3.18 16.94 12.21
CA PRO A 287 3.91 15.91 12.95
C PRO A 287 3.30 15.71 14.33
N ARG A 288 2.98 14.45 14.68
CA ARG A 288 2.60 14.07 16.04
C ARG A 288 3.77 14.45 16.94
N THR A 289 3.61 15.52 17.72
CA THR A 289 4.58 15.86 18.76
C THR A 289 4.68 14.67 19.70
N ALA A 290 5.82 13.99 19.70
CA ALA A 290 6.13 12.95 20.67
C ALA A 290 5.84 13.50 22.06
N GLY A 291 4.89 12.88 22.77
CA GLY A 291 4.51 13.28 24.11
C GLY A 291 5.74 13.33 25.00
N ARG A 292 6.03 14.51 25.56
CA ARG A 292 7.01 14.65 26.64
C ARG A 292 6.65 13.67 27.76
N PRO A 293 7.61 12.89 28.30
CA PRO A 293 7.34 12.07 29.47
C PRO A 293 6.96 13.00 30.63
N ASN A 294 5.80 12.70 31.23
CA ASN A 294 5.23 13.47 32.32
C ASN A 294 6.21 13.46 33.51
N ARG A 295 6.75 14.63 33.83
CA ARG A 295 7.78 14.81 34.85
C ARG A 295 7.14 15.33 36.12
N THR A 296 6.38 14.47 36.80
CA THR A 296 5.90 14.73 38.16
C THR A 296 5.83 13.42 38.94
N ASP A 297 6.95 13.02 39.53
CA ASP A 297 6.91 12.66 40.95
C ASP A 297 8.32 12.80 41.58
N ARG A 298 8.51 13.88 42.33
CA ARG A 298 9.65 14.06 43.24
C ARG A 298 9.11 14.57 44.56
N GLY A 299 9.14 13.69 45.55
CA GLY A 299 9.00 13.99 46.98
C GLY A 299 8.02 13.02 47.63
N ARG A 300 8.31 12.30 48.71
CA ARG A 300 9.35 12.39 49.72
C ARG A 300 9.27 11.06 50.50
N SER A 301 10.39 10.41 50.79
CA SER A 301 10.59 9.86 52.14
C SER A 301 12.08 9.74 52.45
N ARG A 302 12.42 10.10 53.69
CA ARG A 302 13.76 10.32 54.22
C ARG A 302 14.28 9.06 54.94
N ARG A 303 15.58 8.81 54.79
CA ARG A 303 16.61 8.44 55.80
C ARG A 303 16.32 7.34 56.84
N ALA A 304 17.19 6.33 56.84
CA ALA A 304 17.98 5.84 58.00
C ALA A 304 19.30 5.24 57.44
N ALA A 305 20.48 5.81 57.72
CA ALA A 305 21.47 5.32 58.71
C ALA A 305 21.81 3.82 58.50
N GLY A 306 23.04 3.35 58.27
CA GLY A 306 24.39 3.83 58.55
C GLY A 306 25.18 2.59 59.01
N GLY A 307 26.33 2.28 58.41
CA GLY A 307 27.11 1.11 58.82
C GLY A 307 28.37 0.89 57.99
N ARG A 308 29.53 1.08 58.63
CA ARG A 308 30.88 1.07 58.07
C ARG A 308 31.47 -0.35 57.89
N ALA A 309 32.47 -0.40 56.99
CA ALA A 309 33.81 -0.98 57.17
C ALA A 309 34.19 -2.38 56.61
N ARG A 310 35.29 -2.34 55.82
CA ARG A 310 36.53 -3.18 55.79
C ARG A 310 36.65 -4.33 54.77
N ARG A 311 37.56 -4.09 53.81
CA ARG A 311 38.73 -4.89 53.35
C ARG A 311 38.68 -6.43 53.52
N ARG A 312 38.97 -7.18 52.44
CA ARG A 312 40.32 -7.75 52.15
C ARG A 312 40.33 -8.57 50.84
N ASP A 313 41.54 -8.62 50.30
CA ASP A 313 42.05 -9.34 49.12
C ASP A 313 41.98 -10.88 49.19
N GLN A 314 42.26 -11.47 48.02
CA GLN A 314 42.80 -12.81 47.72
C GLN A 314 41.82 -14.00 47.68
N HIS A 315 41.58 -14.55 46.48
CA HIS A 315 42.28 -15.78 46.07
C HIS A 315 42.15 -16.12 44.57
N ARG A 316 43.32 -16.32 43.97
CA ARG A 316 43.65 -17.09 42.76
C ARG A 316 43.17 -18.57 42.85
N LEU A 317 42.62 -19.14 41.77
CA LEU A 317 43.16 -20.32 41.02
C LEU A 317 42.10 -21.03 40.14
N ARG A 318 42.41 -21.07 38.83
CA ARG A 318 42.32 -22.20 37.87
C ARG A 318 41.13 -23.18 37.91
N ALA A 319 40.38 -23.23 36.81
CA ALA A 319 40.48 -24.27 35.77
C ALA A 319 39.95 -23.70 34.45
#